data_AF-A0A5J4ZYH5-F1
#
_entry.id   AF-A0A5J4ZYH5-F1
#
_cell.length_a   1.000
_cell.length_b   1.000
_cell.length_c   1.000
_cell.angle_alpha   90.00
_cell.angle_beta   90.00
_cell.angle_gamma   90.00
#
_symmetry.space_group_name_H-M   'P 1'
#
loop_
_entity.id
_entity.type
_entity.pdbx_description
1 polymer ?
#
loop_
_entity_poly.entity_id
_entity_poly.type
_entity_poly.pdbx_seq_one_letter_code
_entity_poly.pdbx_strand_id
1 'polypeptide(L)'
;MSGEDGGVAEISAPSPAPALGEPMDIMTALQLVLRKSLAHGGLSRGLHEGAKVIEKHAAQLCVLAEDCNQPDYIKLVKALCADHNVSLISVPSAKTLGEWAGLCKIDSEGKARKVVGCSCVVVKVQTTNI
;
A
#
# COMPACT_ATOMS: atom_id res chain seq x y z
N MET A 1 5.53 56.53 19.66
CA MET A 1 6.08 55.87 20.85
C MET A 1 5.56 54.45 20.86
N SER A 2 6.35 53.49 20.36
CA SER A 2 7.19 52.57 21.18
C SER A 2 6.38 51.28 21.38
N GLY A 3 6.70 50.12 20.79
CA GLY A 3 7.98 49.57 20.37
C GLY A 3 8.44 48.57 21.43
N GLU A 4 8.28 47.27 21.16
CA GLU A 4 8.97 46.08 21.72
C GLU A 4 8.36 44.89 20.96
N ASP A 5 8.99 44.41 19.89
CA ASP A 5 10.12 43.46 19.81
C ASP A 5 9.90 42.17 20.62
N GLY A 6 9.93 41.06 19.90
CA GLY A 6 9.66 39.73 20.42
C GLY A 6 9.57 38.73 19.28
N GLY A 7 10.63 38.67 18.47
CA GLY A 7 10.80 37.64 17.46
C GLY A 7 10.81 36.24 18.09
N VAL A 8 10.17 35.30 17.42
CA VAL A 8 10.52 33.88 17.56
C VAL A 8 10.93 33.39 16.18
N ALA A 9 12.20 33.01 16.12
CA ALA A 9 12.84 32.34 15.01
C ALA A 9 12.30 30.90 14.89
N GLU A 10 12.05 30.51 13.64
CA GLU A 10 12.57 29.31 12.96
C GLU A 10 12.81 27.98 13.73
N ILE A 11 12.27 26.92 13.10
CA ILE A 11 12.79 25.54 12.91
C ILE A 11 12.07 24.37 13.62
N SER A 12 11.85 23.34 12.80
CA SER A 12 11.66 21.89 13.04
C SER A 12 10.21 21.39 12.88
N ALA A 13 9.88 20.45 11.98
CA ALA A 13 10.69 19.40 11.38
C ALA A 13 10.23 19.06 9.94
N PRO A 14 11.16 18.89 8.97
CA PRO A 14 10.90 18.08 7.79
C PRO A 14 10.66 16.63 8.24
N SER A 15 9.63 16.00 7.65
CA SER A 15 9.33 14.58 7.81
C SER A 15 10.63 13.76 7.78
N PRO A 16 10.99 13.04 8.86
CA PRO A 16 12.17 12.20 8.83
C PRO A 16 11.94 11.14 7.76
N ALA A 17 12.72 11.20 6.69
CA ALA A 17 12.98 10.05 5.86
C ALA A 17 13.51 8.96 6.80
N PRO A 18 12.80 7.83 6.98
CA PRO A 18 13.34 6.76 7.79
C PRO A 18 14.63 6.29 7.11
N ALA A 19 15.71 6.42 7.87
CA ALA A 19 17.06 6.06 7.49
C ALA A 19 17.13 4.61 7.00
N LEU A 20 17.90 4.43 5.93
CA LEU A 20 18.39 3.15 5.46
C LEU A 20 19.14 2.43 6.59
N GLY A 21 18.84 1.16 6.86
CA GLY A 21 19.84 0.29 7.50
C GLY A 21 19.40 -0.81 8.46
N GLU A 22 18.13 -1.00 8.78
CA GLU A 22 17.68 -2.18 9.54
C GLU A 22 17.16 -3.25 8.56
N PRO A 23 17.43 -4.55 8.78
CA PRO A 23 16.97 -5.59 7.88
C PRO A 23 15.46 -5.48 7.79
N MET A 24 14.95 -4.99 6.67
CA MET A 24 13.53 -4.79 6.50
C MET A 24 12.89 -6.17 6.52
N ASP A 25 12.25 -6.50 7.63
CA ASP A 25 11.40 -7.69 7.70
C ASP A 25 10.34 -7.58 6.59
N ILE A 26 10.13 -8.69 5.89
CA ILE A 26 9.35 -8.76 4.64
C ILE A 26 7.96 -8.15 4.83
N MET A 27 7.37 -8.36 6.01
CA MET A 27 6.05 -7.85 6.37
C MET A 27 6.02 -6.34 6.63
N THR A 28 7.09 -5.80 7.23
CA THR A 28 7.22 -4.36 7.49
C THR A 28 7.51 -3.61 6.20
N ALA A 29 8.32 -4.20 5.32
CA ALA A 29 8.58 -3.67 3.99
C ALA A 29 7.29 -3.52 3.16
N LEU A 30 6.44 -4.54 3.16
CA LEU A 30 5.13 -4.50 2.49
C LEU A 30 4.24 -3.36 3.00
N GLN A 31 4.15 -3.18 4.32
CA GLN A 31 3.37 -2.09 4.90
C GLN A 31 3.88 -0.72 4.46
N LEU A 32 5.20 -0.52 4.41
CA LEU A 32 5.79 0.73 3.92
C LEU A 32 5.53 0.97 2.44
N VAL A 33 5.64 -0.07 1.60
CA VAL A 33 5.35 0.01 0.16
C VAL A 33 3.88 0.37 -0.06
N LEU A 34 2.95 -0.29 0.65
CA LEU A 34 1.52 -0.01 0.54
C LEU A 34 1.17 1.41 1.01
N ARG A 35 1.73 1.89 2.13
CA ARG A 35 1.49 3.26 2.61
C ARG A 35 2.02 4.32 1.65
N LYS A 36 3.22 4.13 1.09
CA LYS A 36 3.77 5.03 0.06
C LYS A 36 2.90 5.00 -1.19
N SER A 37 2.50 3.82 -1.64
CA SER A 37 1.64 3.66 -2.82
C SER A 37 0.25 4.28 -2.64
N LEU A 38 -0.30 4.29 -1.43
CA LEU A 38 -1.54 5.01 -1.10
C LEU A 38 -1.38 6.52 -1.29
N ALA A 39 -0.29 7.11 -0.79
CA ALA A 39 -0.03 8.54 -0.92
C ALA A 39 0.06 8.99 -2.39
N HIS A 40 0.57 8.12 -3.27
CA HIS A 40 0.67 8.38 -4.71
C HIS A 40 -0.55 7.91 -5.51
N GLY A 41 -1.62 7.40 -4.87
CA GLY A 41 -2.81 6.89 -5.57
C GLY A 41 -2.54 5.70 -6.51
N GLY A 42 -1.43 4.99 -6.30
CA GLY A 42 -0.92 3.92 -7.16
C GLY A 42 -1.49 2.53 -6.85
N LEU A 43 -2.51 2.41 -6.00
CA LEU A 43 -3.04 1.10 -5.60
C LEU A 43 -4.31 0.73 -6.37
N SER A 44 -4.25 -0.39 -7.07
CA SER A 44 -5.43 -1.10 -7.59
C SER A 44 -5.92 -2.09 -6.55
N ARG A 45 -7.21 -2.04 -6.25
CA ARG A 45 -7.84 -2.91 -5.26
C ARG A 45 -8.89 -3.78 -5.93
N GLY A 46 -8.82 -5.08 -5.69
CA GLY A 46 -9.72 -6.07 -6.28
C GLY A 46 -9.19 -6.68 -7.58
N LEU A 47 -9.77 -7.83 -7.95
CA LEU A 47 -9.29 -8.66 -9.06
C LEU A 47 -9.47 -8.00 -10.42
N HIS A 48 -10.62 -7.37 -10.67
CA HIS A 48 -10.91 -6.82 -11.99
C HIS A 48 -9.98 -5.65 -12.34
N GLU A 49 -9.75 -4.75 -11.38
CA GLU A 49 -8.77 -3.68 -11.55
C GLU A 49 -7.34 -4.23 -11.62
N GLY A 50 -7.01 -5.23 -10.80
CA GLY A 50 -5.71 -5.88 -10.81
C GLY A 50 -5.38 -6.52 -12.17
N ALA A 51 -6.29 -7.32 -12.72
CA ALA A 51 -6.13 -7.95 -14.03
C ALA A 51 -5.91 -6.92 -15.15
N LYS A 52 -6.72 -5.85 -15.16
CA LYS A 52 -6.58 -4.76 -16.15
C LYS A 52 -5.22 -4.06 -16.09
N VAL A 53 -4.57 -4.03 -14.93
CA VAL A 53 -3.29 -3.37 -14.71
C VAL A 53 -2.14 -4.29 -15.08
N ILE A 54 -2.29 -5.57 -14.75
CA ILE A 54 -1.34 -6.63 -15.13
C ILE A 54 -1.28 -6.73 -16.66
N GLU A 55 -2.43 -6.77 -17.34
CA GLU A 55 -2.52 -6.77 -18.81
C GLU A 55 -1.89 -5.52 -19.46
N LYS A 56 -1.97 -4.37 -18.78
CA LYS A 56 -1.34 -3.11 -19.25
C LYS A 56 0.15 -3.02 -18.93
N HIS A 57 0.75 -4.05 -18.33
CA HIS A 57 2.15 -4.05 -17.86
C HIS A 57 2.50 -2.90 -16.91
N ALA A 58 1.50 -2.32 -16.23
CA ALA A 58 1.70 -1.24 -15.28
C ALA A 58 1.83 -1.76 -13.83
N ALA A 59 1.74 -3.08 -13.64
CA ALA A 59 1.85 -3.76 -12.35
C ALA A 59 3.32 -4.05 -12.01
N GLN A 60 3.76 -3.62 -10.84
CA GLN A 60 5.07 -4.00 -10.29
C GLN A 60 4.96 -5.14 -9.27
N LEU A 61 3.91 -5.10 -8.45
CA LEU A 61 3.75 -6.00 -7.32
C LEU A 61 2.29 -6.36 -7.12
N CYS A 62 2.02 -7.65 -6.95
CA CYS A 62 0.72 -8.21 -6.65
C CYS A 62 0.75 -8.84 -5.25
N VAL A 63 -0.16 -8.42 -4.38
CA VAL A 63 -0.37 -9.03 -3.07
C VAL A 63 -1.66 -9.83 -3.11
N LEU A 64 -1.58 -11.11 -2.75
CA LEU A 64 -2.69 -12.03 -2.71
C LEU A 64 -2.95 -12.49 -1.27
N ALA A 65 -4.20 -12.46 -0.84
CA ALA A 65 -4.61 -13.09 0.42
C ALA A 65 -4.73 -14.62 0.24
N GLU A 66 -4.19 -15.40 1.16
CA GLU A 66 -4.37 -16.85 1.15
C GLU A 66 -5.78 -17.26 1.60
N ASP A 67 -6.46 -16.43 2.41
CA ASP A 67 -7.85 -16.55 2.84
C ASP A 67 -8.90 -16.34 1.70
N CYS A 68 -8.61 -16.81 0.48
CA CYS A 68 -9.57 -16.80 -0.63
C CYS A 68 -10.42 -18.09 -0.60
N ASN A 69 -11.73 -17.95 -0.39
CA ASN A 69 -12.67 -19.08 -0.31
C ASN A 69 -12.73 -19.95 -1.58
N GLN A 70 -12.34 -19.41 -2.75
CA GLN A 70 -12.32 -20.15 -4.00
C GLN A 70 -10.89 -20.31 -4.51
N PRO A 71 -10.39 -21.55 -4.70
CA PRO A 71 -9.02 -21.81 -5.14
C PRO A 71 -8.78 -21.32 -6.57
N ASP A 72 -9.83 -21.17 -7.38
CA ASP A 72 -9.72 -20.68 -8.75
C ASP A 72 -9.27 -19.22 -8.80
N TYR A 73 -9.59 -18.43 -7.78
CA TYR A 73 -9.11 -17.06 -7.63
C TYR A 73 -7.58 -17.01 -7.52
N ILE A 74 -7.00 -17.89 -6.71
CA ILE A 74 -5.55 -17.97 -6.49
C ILE A 74 -4.85 -18.45 -7.77
N LYS A 75 -5.43 -19.42 -8.48
CA LYS A 75 -4.87 -19.93 -9.74
C LYS A 75 -4.85 -18.86 -10.82
N LEU A 76 -5.93 -18.09 -10.98
CA LEU A 76 -6.02 -17.02 -11.96
C LEU A 76 -4.97 -15.94 -11.71
N VAL A 77 -4.83 -15.48 -10.46
CA VAL A 77 -3.84 -14.45 -10.12
C VAL A 77 -2.42 -14.97 -10.29
N LYS A 78 -2.13 -16.21 -9.91
CA LYS A 78 -0.81 -16.83 -10.12
C LYS A 78 -0.47 -16.97 -11.60
N ALA A 79 -1.41 -17.39 -12.44
CA ALA A 79 -1.22 -17.49 -13.88
C ALA A 79 -0.92 -16.11 -14.50
N LEU A 80 -1.76 -15.11 -14.20
CA LEU A 80 -1.55 -13.74 -14.69
C LEU A 80 -0.23 -13.13 -14.21
N CYS A 81 0.21 -13.42 -12.98
CA CYS A 81 1.50 -12.93 -12.49
C CYS A 81 2.68 -13.63 -13.17
N ALA A 82 2.53 -14.92 -13.54
CA ALA A 82 3.56 -15.68 -14.25
C ALA A 82 3.71 -15.21 -15.70
N ASP A 83 2.61 -14.94 -16.39
CA ASP A 83 2.61 -14.53 -17.81
C ASP A 83 3.21 -13.13 -18.01
N HIS A 84 2.99 -12.23 -17.06
CA HIS A 84 3.43 -10.84 -17.13
C HIS A 84 4.67 -10.53 -16.26
N ASN A 85 5.30 -11.54 -15.65
CA ASN A 85 6.46 -11.41 -14.76
C ASN A 85 6.28 -10.40 -13.61
N VAL A 86 5.11 -10.43 -12.95
CA VAL A 86 4.81 -9.54 -11.82
C VAL A 86 5.19 -10.22 -10.50
N SER A 87 5.79 -9.46 -9.57
CA SER A 87 6.21 -9.98 -8.27
C SER A 87 4.98 -10.32 -7.41
N LEU A 88 4.81 -11.60 -7.07
CA LEU A 88 3.69 -12.08 -6.26
C LEU A 88 4.12 -12.29 -4.81
N ILE A 89 3.34 -11.75 -3.87
CA ILE A 89 3.54 -11.94 -2.44
C ILE A 89 2.22 -12.42 -1.84
N SER A 90 2.27 -13.49 -1.04
CA SER A 90 1.10 -13.99 -0.32
C SER A 90 1.09 -13.47 1.12
N VAL A 91 -0.11 -13.16 1.61
CA VAL A 91 -0.35 -12.77 3.00
C VAL A 91 -1.50 -13.60 3.53
N PRO A 92 -1.44 -14.13 4.76
CA PRO A 92 -2.44 -15.07 5.25
C PRO A 92 -3.84 -14.44 5.34
N SER A 93 -3.97 -13.21 5.85
CA SER A 93 -5.28 -12.63 6.17
C SER A 93 -5.73 -11.46 5.29
N ALA A 94 -6.91 -11.60 4.68
CA ALA A 94 -7.52 -10.56 3.81
C ALA A 94 -7.93 -9.29 4.57
N LYS A 95 -8.23 -9.40 5.87
CA LYS A 95 -8.64 -8.27 6.71
C LYS A 95 -7.47 -7.34 7.03
N THR A 96 -6.32 -7.88 7.41
CA THR A 96 -5.11 -7.08 7.71
C THR A 96 -4.59 -6.40 6.45
N LEU A 97 -4.65 -7.07 5.30
CA LEU A 97 -4.39 -6.45 4.00
C LEU A 97 -5.32 -5.28 3.71
N GLY A 98 -6.61 -5.43 4.03
CA GLY A 98 -7.59 -4.36 3.91
C GLY A 98 -7.25 -3.13 4.77
N GLU A 99 -6.73 -3.35 5.98
CA GLU A 99 -6.22 -2.27 6.84
C GLU A 99 -5.03 -1.55 6.23
N TRP A 100 -4.07 -2.30 5.68
CA TRP A 100 -2.88 -1.72 5.05
C TRP A 100 -3.20 -1.01 3.74
N ALA A 101 -4.20 -1.48 3.00
CA ALA A 101 -4.71 -0.86 1.78
C ALA A 101 -5.63 0.35 2.06
N GLY A 102 -5.85 0.72 3.33
CA GLY A 102 -6.65 1.89 3.71
C GLY A 102 -8.16 1.70 3.51
N LEU A 103 -8.64 0.46 3.41
CA LEU A 103 -10.08 0.15 3.32
C LEU A 103 -10.76 0.10 4.69
N CYS A 104 -10.43 1.06 5.55
CA CYS A 104 -10.94 1.16 6.90
C CYS A 104 -11.50 2.55 7.15
N LYS A 105 -12.63 2.62 7.86
CA LYS A 105 -13.08 3.90 8.40
C LYS A 105 -12.39 4.08 9.74
N ILE A 106 -11.77 5.24 9.91
CA ILE A 106 -11.12 5.62 11.17
C ILE A 106 -12.17 6.36 11.99
N ASP A 107 -12.45 5.89 13.20
CA ASP A 107 -13.28 6.66 14.13
C ASP A 107 -12.46 7.77 14.80
N SER A 108 -13.14 8.66 15.51
CA SER A 108 -12.56 9.80 16.24
C SER A 108 -11.46 9.46 17.25
N GLU A 109 -11.25 8.18 17.59
CA GLU A 109 -10.18 7.69 18.49
C GLU A 109 -8.98 7.07 17.74
N GLY A 110 -8.94 7.15 16.40
CA GLY A 110 -7.85 6.59 15.61
C GLY A 110 -7.87 5.07 15.44
N LYS A 111 -8.92 4.39 15.92
CA LYS A 111 -9.13 2.96 15.72
C LYS A 111 -9.92 2.70 14.43
N ALA A 112 -9.49 1.70 13.67
CA ALA A 112 -10.19 1.25 12.48
C ALA A 112 -11.48 0.51 12.86
N ARG A 113 -12.65 1.06 12.51
CA ARG A 113 -13.91 0.31 12.49
C ARG A 113 -14.40 0.13 11.06
N LYS A 114 -15.00 -1.04 10.79
CA LYS A 114 -15.45 -1.48 9.47
C LYS A 114 -14.31 -1.64 8.46
N VAL A 115 -13.34 -2.47 8.81
CA VAL A 115 -12.32 -2.99 7.90
C VAL A 115 -12.99 -3.80 6.80
N VAL A 116 -12.84 -3.38 5.55
CA VAL A 116 -13.23 -4.20 4.39
C VAL A 116 -12.04 -5.05 3.99
N GLY A 117 -12.24 -6.37 3.89
CA GLY A 117 -11.17 -7.27 3.46
C GLY A 117 -10.77 -7.04 2.01
N CYS A 118 -9.47 -7.02 1.75
CA CYS A 118 -8.91 -7.06 0.41
C CYS A 118 -8.37 -8.47 0.13
N SER A 119 -8.86 -9.10 -0.93
CA SER A 119 -8.33 -10.37 -1.43
C SER A 119 -7.13 -10.18 -2.36
N CYS A 120 -7.14 -9.10 -3.16
CA CYS A 120 -6.07 -8.73 -4.09
C CYS A 120 -5.78 -7.24 -4.04
N VAL A 121 -4.49 -6.91 -4.01
CA VAL A 121 -3.99 -5.55 -4.17
C VAL A 121 -2.84 -5.57 -5.17
N VAL A 122 -2.87 -4.68 -6.15
CA VAL A 122 -1.81 -4.54 -7.15
C VAL A 122 -1.25 -3.14 -7.06
N VAL A 123 0.06 -3.03 -6.89
CA VAL A 123 0.80 -1.77 -6.92
C VAL A 123 1.10 -1.40 -8.36
N LYS A 124 0.58 -0.25 -8.78
CA LYS A 124 0.90 0.38 -10.06
C LYS A 124 2.06 1.32 -9.88
N VAL A 125 2.90 1.36 -10.89
CA VAL A 125 3.90 2.43 -11.01
C VAL A 125 3.17 3.65 -11.54
N GLN A 126 3.03 4.67 -10.70
CA GLN A 126 2.92 6.01 -11.24
C GLN A 126 4.33 6.56 -11.30
N THR A 127 4.86 6.68 -12.51
CA THR A 127 6.09 7.43 -12.80
C THR A 127 5.83 8.89 -12.47
N THR A 128 5.90 9.25 -11.19
CA THR A 128 6.10 10.64 -10.78
C THR A 128 7.59 10.88 -10.89
N ASN A 129 8.01 11.31 -12.09
CA ASN A 129 9.32 11.92 -12.30
C ASN A 129 9.46 13.07 -11.30
N ILE A 130 10.48 12.98 -10.46
CA ILE A 130 11.19 14.15 -9.95
C ILE A 130 12.18 14.54 -11.05
#